data_AF-L2GV70-F1
#
_entry.id   AF-L2GV70-F1
#
_cell.length_a   1.000
_cell.length_b   1.000
_cell.length_c   1.000
_cell.angle_alpha   90.00
_cell.angle_beta   90.00
_cell.angle_gamma   90.00
#
_symmetry.space_group_name_H-M   'P 1'
#
loop_
_entity.id
_entity.type
_entity.pdbx_description
1 polymer ?
#
loop_
_entity_poly.entity_id
_entity_poly.type
_entity_poly.pdbx_seq_one_letter_code
_entity_poly.pdbx_strand_id
1 'polypeptide(L)'
;MPCQHPIKLNKLCALCGQEVQDTENTKFYNALHSNSRLRVDKSTIDGMYVRYRDELIQKKKMILVVDLDQTILHSIEVKGGRVGDNGSRNRNGECGGRGITNKQLLQARPRQPLPSSFTYTLASTTMKTTLRPHLHTFLTELNEMFHMHIYTMGTSEYVHQITNVIDRDRSLFGDRIVTRDDEVLVKRLERLFGDREDMVVVIDDRGDVWEYCGNLVMIRPFFGVDCGGEE
;
A
#
# COMPACT_ATOMS: atom_id res chain seq x y z
N MET A 1 -41.23 -6.38 1.87
CA MET A 1 -40.63 -6.07 0.56
C MET A 1 -39.11 -6.15 0.72
N PRO A 2 -38.37 -6.82 -0.17
CA PRO A 2 -36.92 -6.84 -0.11
C PRO A 2 -36.35 -5.43 -0.33
N CYS A 3 -35.29 -5.08 0.40
CA CYS A 3 -34.59 -3.81 0.25
C CYS A 3 -33.94 -3.71 -1.14
N GLN A 4 -34.13 -2.58 -1.83
CA GLN A 4 -33.54 -2.29 -3.15
C GLN A 4 -32.61 -1.07 -3.14
N HIS A 5 -32.16 -0.65 -1.95
CA HIS A 5 -31.24 0.47 -1.84
C HIS A 5 -29.85 0.13 -2.40
N PRO A 6 -29.14 1.11 -2.98
CA PRO A 6 -27.90 0.86 -3.70
C PRO A 6 -26.67 0.66 -2.81
N ILE A 7 -26.81 0.64 -1.48
CA ILE A 7 -25.68 0.66 -0.54
C ILE A 7 -25.91 -0.25 0.65
N LYS A 8 -24.89 -1.04 0.99
CA LYS A 8 -24.88 -1.94 2.14
C LYS A 8 -23.58 -1.84 2.93
N LEU A 9 -23.70 -2.08 4.23
CA LEU A 9 -22.59 -2.27 5.15
C LEU A 9 -22.69 -3.69 5.70
N ASN A 10 -21.72 -4.55 5.34
CA ASN A 10 -21.79 -5.99 5.58
C ASN A 10 -23.09 -6.59 4.98
N LYS A 11 -23.99 -7.08 5.85
CA LYS A 11 -25.28 -7.68 5.49
C LYS A 11 -26.44 -6.69 5.61
N LEU A 12 -26.21 -5.47 6.09
CA LEU A 12 -27.28 -4.50 6.37
C LEU A 12 -27.29 -3.39 5.33
N CYS A 13 -28.49 -2.95 4.93
CA CYS A 13 -28.66 -1.74 4.14
C CYS A 13 -28.23 -0.51 4.96
N ALA A 14 -27.36 0.32 4.40
CA ALA A 14 -26.87 1.51 5.10
C ALA A 14 -27.92 2.65 5.17
N LEU A 15 -29.04 2.53 4.44
CA LEU A 15 -30.12 3.53 4.41
C LEU A 15 -31.33 3.16 5.28
N CYS A 16 -31.75 1.89 5.26
CA CYS A 16 -32.95 1.46 5.98
C CYS A 16 -32.69 0.41 7.08
N GLY A 17 -31.44 -0.06 7.24
CA GLY A 17 -31.06 -1.03 8.27
C GLY A 17 -31.56 -2.46 8.03
N GLN A 18 -32.32 -2.72 6.96
CA GLN A 18 -32.80 -4.07 6.64
C GLN A 18 -31.66 -4.96 6.15
N GLU A 19 -31.75 -6.26 6.44
CA GLU A 19 -30.80 -7.24 5.91
C GLU A 19 -30.95 -7.36 4.39
N VAL A 20 -29.82 -7.32 3.68
CA VAL A 20 -29.72 -7.45 2.23
C VAL A 20 -29.10 -8.80 1.93
N GLN A 21 -29.86 -9.68 1.26
CA GLN A 21 -29.35 -10.96 0.78
C GLN A 21 -28.64 -10.77 -0.56
N ASP A 22 -27.44 -11.34 -0.69
CA ASP A 22 -26.74 -11.41 -1.97
C ASP A 22 -27.44 -12.45 -2.85
N THR A 23 -28.14 -11.97 -3.88
CA THR A 23 -28.70 -12.83 -4.94
C THR A 23 -27.84 -12.69 -6.19
N GLU A 24 -27.90 -13.66 -7.11
CA GLU A 24 -27.14 -13.59 -8.38
C GLU A 24 -27.38 -12.30 -9.17
N ASN A 25 -28.56 -11.69 -9.02
CA ASN A 25 -28.96 -10.43 -9.65
C ASN A 25 -28.59 -9.15 -8.86
N THR A 26 -28.13 -9.27 -7.62
CA THR A 26 -27.79 -8.12 -6.75
C THR A 26 -26.33 -8.20 -6.31
N LYS A 27 -25.41 -8.13 -7.27
CA LYS A 27 -23.97 -8.01 -6.97
C LYS A 27 -23.64 -6.61 -6.46
N PHE A 28 -22.95 -6.56 -5.33
CA PHE A 28 -22.42 -5.35 -4.72
C PHE A 28 -20.89 -5.30 -4.83
N TYR A 29 -20.34 -4.12 -5.10
CA TYR A 29 -18.91 -3.84 -5.29
C TYR A 29 -18.38 -2.98 -4.16
N ASN A 30 -17.08 -3.09 -3.85
CA ASN A 30 -16.48 -2.25 -2.82
C ASN A 30 -16.56 -0.77 -3.23
N ALA A 31 -17.15 0.05 -2.37
CA ALA A 31 -17.29 1.49 -2.63
C ALA A 31 -15.99 2.25 -2.35
N LEU A 32 -15.13 1.68 -1.51
CA LEU A 32 -13.89 2.28 -1.04
C LEU A 32 -12.75 1.27 -1.15
N HIS A 33 -11.56 1.74 -1.51
CA HIS A 33 -10.36 0.89 -1.55
C HIS A 33 -9.95 0.40 -0.15
N SER A 34 -10.06 1.25 0.88
CA SER A 34 -9.66 0.96 2.26
C SER A 34 -10.69 0.24 3.12
N ASN A 35 -11.91 0.00 2.62
CA ASN A 35 -12.96 -0.62 3.42
C ASN A 35 -13.85 -1.52 2.58
N SER A 36 -13.58 -2.82 2.70
CA SER A 36 -14.33 -3.90 2.03
C SER A 36 -15.78 -4.10 2.50
N ARG A 37 -16.16 -3.45 3.61
CA ARG A 37 -17.48 -3.61 4.25
C ARG A 37 -18.54 -2.73 3.62
N LEU A 38 -18.16 -1.55 3.13
CA LEU A 38 -19.08 -0.64 2.45
C LEU A 38 -19.14 -1.02 0.98
N ARG A 39 -20.29 -1.52 0.56
CA ARG A 39 -20.49 -1.96 -0.81
C ARG A 39 -21.68 -1.27 -1.45
N VAL A 40 -21.56 -1.01 -2.74
CA VAL A 40 -22.59 -0.33 -3.55
C VAL A 40 -22.97 -1.18 -4.76
N ASP A 41 -24.13 -0.89 -5.33
CA ASP A 41 -24.59 -1.54 -6.56
C ASP A 41 -23.75 -1.15 -7.79
N LYS A 42 -23.98 -1.85 -8.90
CA LYS A 42 -23.23 -1.61 -10.16
C LYS A 42 -23.45 -0.19 -10.70
N SER A 43 -24.67 0.34 -10.63
CA SER A 43 -24.97 1.66 -11.19
C SER A 43 -24.24 2.78 -10.43
N THR A 44 -24.15 2.67 -9.10
CA THR A 44 -23.45 3.64 -8.26
C THR A 44 -21.95 3.56 -8.46
N ILE A 45 -21.36 2.35 -8.49
CA ILE A 45 -19.90 2.22 -8.69
C ILE A 45 -19.47 2.73 -10.07
N ASP A 46 -20.28 2.49 -11.11
CA ASP A 46 -19.99 3.00 -12.46
C ASP A 46 -20.03 4.53 -12.51
N GLY A 47 -21.03 5.14 -11.86
CA GLY A 47 -21.10 6.59 -11.72
C GLY A 47 -19.91 7.19 -10.95
N MET A 48 -19.46 6.51 -9.90
CA MET A 48 -18.26 6.90 -9.14
C MET A 48 -17.00 6.79 -10.01
N TYR A 49 -16.84 5.71 -10.76
CA TYR A 49 -15.70 5.51 -11.66
C TYR A 49 -15.64 6.57 -12.76
N VAL A 50 -16.77 6.88 -13.41
CA VAL A 50 -16.80 7.91 -14.47
C VAL A 50 -16.31 9.27 -13.94
N ARG A 51 -16.80 9.70 -12.77
CA ARG A 51 -16.35 10.96 -12.16
C ARG A 51 -14.87 10.94 -11.81
N TYR A 52 -14.43 9.86 -11.17
CA TYR A 52 -13.03 9.67 -10.80
C TYR A 52 -12.10 9.71 -12.03
N ARG A 53 -12.49 9.00 -13.10
CA ARG A 53 -11.80 8.99 -14.39
C ARG A 53 -11.72 10.39 -14.99
N ASP A 54 -12.83 11.11 -15.07
CA ASP A 54 -12.89 12.43 -15.71
C ASP A 54 -12.01 13.44 -14.96
N GLU A 55 -11.98 13.38 -13.62
CA GLU A 55 -11.07 14.18 -12.79
C GLU A 55 -9.60 13.87 -13.08
N LEU A 56 -9.25 12.59 -13.23
CA LEU A 56 -7.88 12.17 -13.54
C LEU A 56 -7.46 12.60 -14.94
N ILE A 57 -8.33 12.45 -15.94
CA ILE A 57 -8.10 12.94 -17.30
C ILE A 57 -7.88 14.44 -17.30
N GLN A 58 -8.71 15.21 -16.57
CA GLN A 58 -8.54 16.67 -16.46
C GLN A 58 -7.20 17.05 -15.85
N LYS A 59 -6.72 16.27 -14.87
CA LYS A 59 -5.40 16.43 -14.25
C LYS A 59 -4.26 15.82 -15.08
N LYS A 60 -4.57 15.20 -16.23
CA LYS A 60 -3.63 14.44 -17.08
C LYS A 60 -2.90 13.34 -16.31
N LYS A 61 -3.61 12.65 -15.43
CA LYS A 61 -3.08 11.55 -14.61
C LYS A 61 -3.67 10.20 -14.98
N MET A 62 -2.86 9.16 -14.84
CA MET A 62 -3.28 7.76 -14.82
C MET A 62 -3.37 7.24 -13.37
N ILE A 63 -3.78 6.00 -13.19
CA ILE A 63 -3.79 5.32 -11.89
C ILE A 63 -2.57 4.40 -11.82
N LEU A 64 -1.83 4.45 -10.69
CA LEU A 64 -0.73 3.54 -10.44
C LEU A 64 -1.02 2.73 -9.17
N VAL A 65 -1.02 1.41 -9.30
CA VAL A 65 -1.06 0.48 -8.18
C VAL A 65 0.36 0.02 -7.88
N VAL A 66 0.80 0.24 -6.64
CA VAL A 66 2.17 0.02 -6.17
C VAL A 66 2.18 -1.09 -5.13
N ASP A 67 2.96 -2.14 -5.37
CA ASP A 67 3.33 -3.11 -4.33
C ASP A 67 4.47 -2.59 -3.45
N LEU A 68 4.60 -3.15 -2.24
CA LEU A 68 5.61 -2.74 -1.26
C LEU A 68 6.85 -3.64 -1.27
N ASP A 69 6.72 -4.84 -0.73
CA ASP A 69 7.81 -5.76 -0.43
C ASP A 69 8.48 -6.28 -1.71
N GLN A 70 9.80 -6.18 -1.79
CA GLN A 70 10.60 -6.48 -2.98
C GLN A 70 10.28 -5.62 -4.22
N THR A 71 9.29 -4.73 -4.14
CA THR A 71 9.02 -3.73 -5.19
C THR A 71 9.69 -2.39 -4.87
N ILE A 72 9.25 -1.67 -3.83
CA ILE A 72 9.81 -0.36 -3.45
C ILE A 72 10.61 -0.38 -2.13
N LEU A 73 10.58 -1.50 -1.41
CA LEU A 73 11.29 -1.68 -0.14
C LEU A 73 11.59 -3.16 0.12
N HIS A 74 12.41 -3.44 1.12
CA HIS A 74 12.68 -4.80 1.59
C HIS A 74 12.65 -4.84 3.12
N SER A 75 11.79 -5.69 3.69
CA SER A 75 11.61 -5.83 5.14
C SER A 75 12.04 -7.21 5.61
N ILE A 76 12.85 -7.25 6.66
CA ILE A 76 13.32 -8.48 7.30
C ILE A 76 13.05 -8.46 8.81
N GLU A 77 12.79 -9.62 9.37
CA GLU A 77 12.75 -9.80 10.82
C GLU A 77 14.18 -9.79 11.39
N VAL A 78 14.40 -8.98 12.41
CA VAL A 78 15.65 -8.94 13.17
C VAL A 78 15.49 -9.83 14.40
N LYS A 79 16.11 -11.01 14.37
CA LYS A 79 16.17 -11.88 15.57
C LYS A 79 16.94 -11.16 16.66
N GLY A 80 16.37 -11.13 17.87
CA GLY A 80 16.80 -10.32 19.01
C GLY A 80 18.24 -10.56 19.46
N GLY A 81 19.20 -9.92 18.79
CA GLY A 81 20.34 -9.34 19.48
C GLY A 81 19.80 -8.16 20.28
N ARG A 82 20.04 -8.14 21.60
CA ARG A 82 19.75 -6.97 22.44
C ARG A 82 20.17 -5.72 21.66
N VAL A 83 19.22 -4.81 21.36
CA VAL A 83 19.58 -3.44 21.00
C VAL A 83 20.19 -2.86 22.27
N GLY A 84 21.48 -3.12 22.45
CA GLY A 84 22.27 -2.53 23.50
C GLY A 84 22.33 -1.05 23.21
N ASP A 85 21.56 -0.29 23.96
CA ASP A 85 21.92 1.08 24.28
C ASP A 85 23.24 1.03 25.05
N ASN A 86 24.34 0.85 24.34
CA ASN A 86 25.68 0.90 24.88
C ASN A 86 26.57 1.54 23.83
N GLY A 87 26.86 2.82 24.07
CA GLY A 87 27.90 3.56 23.39
C GLY A 87 29.23 2.84 23.51
N SER A 88 29.54 2.02 22.52
CA SER A 88 30.87 1.48 22.28
C SER A 88 31.41 2.20 21.05
N ARG A 89 32.35 3.12 21.29
CA ARG A 89 33.18 3.74 20.25
C ARG A 89 34.04 2.62 19.63
N ASN A 90 33.62 2.07 18.50
CA ASN A 90 34.55 1.36 17.63
C ASN A 90 35.24 2.38 16.71
N ARG A 91 36.55 2.54 16.92
CA ARG A 91 37.48 3.07 15.93
C ARG A 91 37.67 1.95 14.92
N ASN A 92 36.95 2.00 13.82
CA ASN A 92 37.32 1.51 12.49
C ASN A 92 36.18 1.96 11.57
N GLY A 93 36.50 2.83 10.62
CA GLY A 93 35.52 3.44 9.73
C GLY A 93 35.03 2.43 8.71
N GLU A 94 33.78 2.00 8.83
CA GLU A 94 33.06 1.20 7.84
C GLU A 94 31.55 1.45 7.98
N CYS A 95 30.84 1.32 6.87
CA CYS A 95 29.50 1.84 6.57
C CYS A 95 28.36 1.36 7.49
N GLY A 96 28.34 1.82 8.74
CA GLY A 96 27.23 1.66 9.68
C GLY A 96 26.37 2.92 9.71
N GLY A 97 25.49 3.10 8.73
CA GLY A 97 24.41 4.09 8.85
C GLY A 97 23.55 3.72 10.06
N ARG A 98 23.55 4.53 11.12
CA ARG A 98 22.70 4.30 12.30
C ARG A 98 21.24 4.29 11.82
N GLY A 99 20.62 3.11 11.80
CA GLY A 99 19.20 2.98 11.53
C GLY A 99 18.41 3.85 12.50
N ILE A 100 17.51 4.68 11.96
CA ILE A 100 16.69 5.58 12.76
C ILE A 100 15.48 4.78 13.25
N THR A 101 15.17 4.85 14.55
CA THR A 101 13.97 4.22 15.10
C THR A 101 12.72 5.00 14.69
N ASN A 102 11.55 4.34 14.61
CA ASN A 102 10.30 5.05 14.31
C ASN A 102 9.99 6.20 15.28
N LYS A 103 10.39 6.09 16.55
CA LYS A 103 10.24 7.20 17.52
C LYS A 103 11.07 8.43 17.15
N GLN A 104 12.28 8.23 16.62
CA GLN A 104 13.15 9.32 16.18
C GLN A 104 12.68 9.92 14.84
N LEU A 105 12.13 9.10 13.94
CA LEU A 105 11.51 9.54 12.68
C LEU A 105 10.27 10.42 12.92
N LEU A 106 9.41 10.06 13.86
CA LEU A 106 8.23 10.85 14.22
C LEU A 106 8.59 12.23 14.80
N GLN A 107 9.77 12.36 15.42
CA GLN A 107 10.30 13.61 15.97
C GLN A 107 11.07 14.45 14.92
N ALA A 108 11.35 13.89 13.73
CA ALA A 108 12.10 14.57 12.69
C ALA A 108 11.24 15.63 11.96
N ARG A 109 11.90 16.73 11.53
CA ARG A 109 11.25 17.79 10.75
C ARG A 109 10.74 17.24 9.41
N PRO A 110 9.60 17.73 8.88
CA PRO A 110 8.96 17.22 7.65
C PRO A 110 9.81 17.22 6.37
N ARG A 111 10.99 17.86 6.37
CA ARG A 111 11.84 18.07 5.18
C ARG A 111 13.16 17.30 5.23
N GLN A 112 13.32 16.33 6.12
CA GLN A 112 14.52 15.49 6.08
C GLN A 112 14.40 14.44 4.97
N PRO A 113 15.52 14.10 4.29
CA PRO A 113 15.53 13.03 3.31
C PRO A 113 15.11 11.71 3.97
N LEU A 114 14.39 10.86 3.21
CA LEU A 114 14.00 9.55 3.71
C LEU A 114 15.25 8.76 4.15
N PRO A 115 15.18 8.03 5.28
CA PRO A 115 16.27 7.17 5.69
C PRO A 115 16.43 6.03 4.68
N SER A 116 17.66 5.55 4.47
CA SER A 116 17.89 4.35 3.66
C SER A 116 17.29 3.09 4.30
N SER A 117 17.28 3.03 5.63
CA SER A 117 16.60 1.97 6.38
C SER A 117 16.14 2.45 7.77
N PHE A 118 15.15 1.77 8.33
CA PHE A 118 14.58 2.07 9.64
C PHE A 118 14.08 0.80 10.33
N THR A 119 13.89 0.87 11.66
CA THR A 119 13.41 -0.25 12.47
C THR A 119 12.15 0.10 13.24
N TYR A 120 11.30 -0.91 13.41
CA TYR A 120 10.05 -0.82 14.16
C TYR A 120 9.66 -2.19 14.72
N THR A 121 8.74 -2.20 15.66
CA THR A 121 8.24 -3.42 16.28
C THR A 121 6.79 -3.63 15.88
N LEU A 122 6.46 -4.81 15.38
CA LEU A 122 5.09 -5.28 15.17
C LEU A 122 4.83 -6.38 16.20
N ALA A 123 3.82 -6.20 17.04
CA ALA A 123 3.58 -7.06 18.21
C ALA A 123 4.86 -7.31 19.05
N SER A 124 5.54 -8.45 18.87
CA SER A 124 6.79 -8.82 19.57
C SER A 124 7.98 -9.04 18.64
N THR A 125 7.84 -8.69 17.36
CA THR A 125 8.85 -8.89 16.32
C THR A 125 9.44 -7.55 15.90
N THR A 126 10.77 -7.42 15.97
CA THR A 126 11.46 -6.24 15.42
C THR A 126 11.70 -6.45 13.93
N MET A 127 11.20 -5.53 13.12
CA MET A 127 11.42 -5.47 11.68
C MET A 127 12.47 -4.42 11.35
N LYS A 128 13.33 -4.71 10.37
CA LYS A 128 14.17 -3.73 9.69
C LYS A 128 13.69 -3.62 8.25
N THR A 129 13.38 -2.40 7.84
CA THR A 129 12.98 -2.09 6.47
C THR A 129 14.03 -1.24 5.80
N THR A 130 14.44 -1.65 4.61
CA THR A 130 15.34 -0.91 3.72
C THR A 130 14.53 -0.36 2.56
N LEU A 131 14.59 0.94 2.31
CA LEU A 131 13.92 1.56 1.18
C LEU A 131 14.74 1.35 -0.09
N ARG A 132 14.07 1.16 -1.24
CA ARG A 132 14.76 1.11 -2.53
C ARG A 132 15.47 2.46 -2.78
N PRO A 133 16.71 2.47 -3.30
CA PRO A 133 17.41 3.71 -3.57
C PRO A 133 16.57 4.69 -4.41
N HIS A 134 16.63 5.98 -4.08
CA HIS A 134 15.90 7.06 -4.74
C HIS A 134 14.37 7.03 -4.61
N LEU A 135 13.82 6.24 -3.67
CA LEU A 135 12.36 6.08 -3.52
C LEU A 135 11.59 7.41 -3.39
N HIS A 136 12.08 8.36 -2.60
CA HIS A 136 11.41 9.66 -2.44
C HIS A 136 11.24 10.39 -3.77
N THR A 137 12.33 10.49 -4.55
CA THR A 137 12.33 11.15 -5.86
C THR A 137 11.40 10.42 -6.83
N PHE A 138 11.51 9.09 -6.87
CA PHE A 138 10.66 8.25 -7.71
C PHE A 138 9.16 8.46 -7.42
N LEU A 139 8.73 8.41 -6.16
CA LEU A 139 7.33 8.64 -5.79
C LEU A 139 6.88 10.08 -6.05
N THR A 140 7.76 11.06 -5.87
CA THR A 140 7.46 12.47 -6.14
C THR A 140 7.19 12.70 -7.63
N GLU A 141 8.07 12.19 -8.50
CA GLU A 141 7.92 12.31 -9.96
C GLU A 141 6.70 11.54 -10.46
N LEU A 142 6.47 10.33 -9.95
CA LEU A 142 5.27 9.56 -10.29
C LEU A 142 3.99 10.27 -9.85
N ASN A 143 3.99 10.96 -8.71
CA ASN A 143 2.81 11.70 -8.25
C ASN A 143 2.40 12.81 -9.24
N GLU A 144 3.28 13.28 -10.13
CA GLU A 144 2.90 14.27 -11.15
C GLU A 144 2.03 13.65 -12.26
N MET A 145 2.25 12.39 -12.59
CA MET A 145 1.60 11.67 -13.70
C MET A 145 0.57 10.64 -13.24
N PHE A 146 0.63 10.23 -11.97
CA PHE A 146 -0.18 9.16 -11.44
C PHE A 146 -0.91 9.57 -10.18
N HIS A 147 -2.08 9.00 -10.01
CA HIS A 147 -2.79 8.95 -8.75
C HIS A 147 -2.58 7.58 -8.14
N MET A 148 -1.76 7.54 -7.09
CA MET A 148 -1.11 6.31 -6.62
C MET A 148 -1.90 5.61 -5.51
N HIS A 149 -1.90 4.28 -5.56
CA HIS A 149 -2.53 3.35 -4.63
C HIS A 149 -1.48 2.35 -4.13
N ILE A 150 -1.58 1.90 -2.89
CA ILE A 150 -0.82 0.74 -2.40
C ILE A 150 -1.72 -0.48 -2.47
N TYR A 151 -1.21 -1.58 -3.04
CA TYR A 151 -1.86 -2.89 -2.96
C TYR A 151 -0.80 -3.94 -2.60
N THR A 152 -0.81 -4.37 -1.34
CA THR A 152 0.21 -5.25 -0.78
C THR A 152 -0.40 -6.43 -0.03
N MET A 153 0.38 -7.50 0.11
CA MET A 153 0.08 -8.63 0.99
C MET A 153 0.58 -8.41 2.43
N GLY A 154 1.09 -7.22 2.76
CA GLY A 154 1.38 -6.81 4.13
C GLY A 154 0.11 -6.57 4.96
N THR A 155 0.22 -6.63 6.30
CA THR A 155 -0.87 -6.27 7.21
C THR A 155 -1.05 -4.76 7.31
N SER A 156 -2.22 -4.31 7.75
CA SER A 156 -2.51 -2.89 7.96
C SER A 156 -1.57 -2.24 8.99
N GLU A 157 -1.20 -2.98 10.05
CA GLU A 157 -0.22 -2.51 11.04
C GLU A 157 1.15 -2.29 10.38
N TYR A 158 1.61 -3.25 9.56
CA TYR A 158 2.86 -3.15 8.82
C TYR A 158 2.85 -1.95 7.87
N VAL A 159 1.82 -1.84 7.03
CA VAL A 159 1.70 -0.74 6.05
C VAL A 159 1.67 0.61 6.74
N HIS A 160 1.01 0.72 7.89
CA HIS A 160 1.01 1.94 8.68
C HIS A 160 2.42 2.35 9.16
N GLN A 161 3.28 1.39 9.54
CA GLN A 161 4.68 1.73 9.88
C GLN A 161 5.45 2.24 8.67
N ILE A 162 5.19 1.69 7.48
CA ILE A 162 5.82 2.11 6.23
C ILE A 162 5.35 3.52 5.82
N THR A 163 4.04 3.77 5.79
CA THR A 163 3.49 5.05 5.32
C THR A 163 3.81 6.21 6.27
N ASN A 164 3.99 5.95 7.56
CA ASN A 164 4.52 6.97 8.49
C ASN A 164 5.93 7.46 8.14
N VAL A 165 6.68 6.69 7.35
CA VAL A 165 8.00 7.07 6.84
C VAL A 165 7.89 7.65 5.44
N ILE A 166 7.22 6.97 4.51
CA ILE A 166 7.25 7.34 3.07
C ILE A 166 6.17 8.34 2.64
N ASP A 167 5.08 8.48 3.39
CA ASP A 167 3.92 9.32 3.03
C ASP A 167 3.26 9.93 4.30
N ARG A 168 4.08 10.59 5.13
CA ARG A 168 3.65 11.05 6.47
C ARG A 168 2.52 12.07 6.44
N ASP A 169 2.49 12.93 5.41
CA ASP A 169 1.43 13.92 5.21
C ASP A 169 0.24 13.37 4.40
N ARG A 170 0.32 12.11 3.98
CA ARG A 170 -0.72 11.38 3.25
C ARG A 170 -1.01 11.96 1.86
N SER A 171 -0.07 12.72 1.31
CA SER A 171 -0.22 13.38 0.01
C SER A 171 -0.08 12.42 -1.18
N LEU A 172 0.65 11.30 -1.00
CA LEU A 172 0.95 10.35 -2.08
C LEU A 172 -0.12 9.26 -2.21
N PHE A 173 -0.48 8.59 -1.11
CA PHE A 173 -1.39 7.44 -1.10
C PHE A 173 -2.69 7.69 -0.33
N GLY A 174 -2.68 8.56 0.70
CA GLY A 174 -3.91 8.91 1.41
C GLY A 174 -4.58 7.69 2.08
N ASP A 175 -5.83 7.44 1.73
CA ASP A 175 -6.60 6.24 2.11
C ASP A 175 -6.64 5.16 1.01
N ARG A 176 -5.86 5.31 -0.09
CA ARG A 176 -5.86 4.41 -1.24
C ARG A 176 -4.91 3.24 -1.01
N ILE A 177 -5.21 2.45 0.02
CA ILE A 177 -4.36 1.38 0.51
C ILE A 177 -5.20 0.12 0.66
N VAL A 178 -4.75 -0.97 0.05
CA VAL A 178 -5.32 -2.32 0.19
C VAL A 178 -4.26 -3.24 0.78
N THR A 179 -4.64 -3.94 1.84
CA THR A 179 -3.74 -4.79 2.64
C THR A 179 -4.22 -6.23 2.63
N ARG A 180 -3.46 -7.14 3.25
CA ARG A 180 -3.87 -8.54 3.41
C ARG A 180 -5.11 -8.70 4.28
N ASP A 181 -5.36 -7.78 5.21
CA ASP A 181 -6.49 -7.85 6.13
C ASP A 181 -7.83 -7.68 5.40
N ASP A 182 -7.79 -7.24 4.14
CA ASP A 182 -8.94 -7.11 3.24
C ASP A 182 -9.40 -8.44 2.59
N GLU A 183 -8.90 -9.58 3.10
CA GLU A 183 -9.20 -10.98 2.70
C GLU A 183 -8.84 -11.33 1.24
N VAL A 184 -7.65 -10.92 0.81
CA VAL A 184 -7.19 -11.11 -0.57
C VAL A 184 -6.06 -12.15 -0.62
N LEU A 185 -6.29 -13.29 -1.28
CA LEU A 185 -5.22 -14.25 -1.61
C LEU A 185 -4.60 -14.00 -3.00
N VAL A 186 -5.34 -13.35 -3.91
CA VAL A 186 -4.93 -13.03 -5.29
C VAL A 186 -5.28 -11.56 -5.56
N LYS A 187 -4.32 -10.77 -6.05
CA LYS A 187 -4.55 -9.36 -6.35
C LYS A 187 -5.32 -9.24 -7.65
N ARG A 188 -6.41 -8.47 -7.62
CA ARG A 188 -7.35 -8.31 -8.74
C ARG A 188 -7.69 -6.84 -8.90
N LEU A 189 -7.46 -6.31 -10.09
CA LEU A 189 -7.79 -4.91 -10.40
C LEU A 189 -9.31 -4.69 -10.36
N GLU A 190 -10.09 -5.73 -10.64
CA GLU A 190 -11.54 -5.70 -10.57
C GLU A 190 -12.08 -5.38 -9.18
N ARG A 191 -11.29 -5.66 -8.13
CA ARG A 191 -11.63 -5.27 -6.77
C ARG A 191 -11.62 -3.76 -6.57
N LEU A 192 -10.69 -3.07 -7.23
CA LEU A 192 -10.49 -1.63 -7.11
C LEU A 192 -11.32 -0.88 -8.15
N PHE A 193 -11.38 -1.39 -9.37
CA PHE A 193 -11.86 -0.64 -10.53
C PHE A 193 -12.96 -1.37 -11.31
N GLY A 194 -13.41 -2.54 -10.84
CA GLY A 194 -14.38 -3.36 -11.58
C GLY A 194 -13.85 -3.76 -12.95
N ASP A 195 -14.69 -3.71 -13.97
CA ASP A 195 -14.33 -4.01 -15.36
C ASP A 195 -13.58 -2.87 -16.07
N ARG A 196 -13.05 -1.89 -15.33
CA ARG A 196 -12.52 -0.63 -15.89
C ARG A 196 -11.07 -0.41 -15.48
N GLU A 197 -10.18 -1.00 -16.25
CA GLU A 197 -8.74 -1.04 -15.97
C GLU A 197 -7.92 -0.23 -17.00
N ASP A 198 -8.59 0.51 -17.87
CA ASP A 198 -8.04 1.19 -19.04
C ASP A 198 -7.03 2.30 -18.69
N MET A 199 -7.10 2.85 -17.49
CA MET A 199 -6.20 3.90 -16.99
C MET A 199 -5.23 3.40 -15.91
N VAL A 200 -5.16 2.09 -15.67
CA VAL A 200 -4.44 1.51 -14.53
C VAL A 200 -3.11 0.91 -14.99
N VAL A 201 -2.04 1.25 -14.27
CA VAL A 201 -0.74 0.59 -14.36
C VAL A 201 -0.44 -0.06 -13.02
N VAL A 202 0.11 -1.26 -13.03
CA VAL A 202 0.56 -1.98 -11.83
C VAL A 202 2.07 -2.12 -11.86
N ILE A 203 2.73 -1.85 -10.73
CA ILE A 203 4.12 -2.21 -10.50
C ILE A 203 4.21 -3.20 -9.33
N ASP A 204 4.76 -4.38 -9.61
CA ASP A 204 4.89 -5.48 -8.66
C ASP A 204 6.07 -6.35 -9.10
N ASP A 205 6.79 -6.96 -8.15
CA ASP A 205 7.89 -7.87 -8.45
C ASP A 205 7.41 -9.28 -8.84
N ARG A 206 6.15 -9.60 -8.52
CA ARG A 206 5.54 -10.90 -8.75
C ARG A 206 4.43 -10.84 -9.79
N GLY A 207 4.64 -11.50 -10.92
CA GLY A 207 3.60 -11.63 -11.95
C GLY A 207 2.49 -12.63 -11.62
N ASP A 208 2.81 -13.67 -10.85
CA ASP A 208 1.87 -14.74 -10.51
C ASP A 208 0.69 -14.26 -9.64
N VAL A 209 0.91 -13.31 -8.74
CA VAL A 209 -0.15 -12.74 -7.88
C VAL A 209 -1.13 -11.83 -8.64
N TRP A 210 -0.80 -11.48 -9.89
CA TRP A 210 -1.60 -10.67 -10.82
C TRP A 210 -2.04 -11.44 -12.07
N GLU A 211 -1.83 -12.76 -12.09
CA GLU A 211 -2.14 -13.62 -13.26
C GLU A 211 -1.46 -13.12 -14.56
N TYR A 212 -0.33 -12.41 -14.43
CA TYR A 212 0.40 -11.76 -15.54
C TYR A 212 -0.48 -10.88 -16.44
N CYS A 213 -1.39 -10.11 -15.84
CA CYS A 213 -2.29 -9.23 -16.58
C CYS A 213 -1.52 -8.18 -17.42
N GLY A 214 -2.15 -7.69 -18.49
CA GLY A 214 -1.51 -6.75 -19.44
C GLY A 214 -1.15 -5.39 -18.84
N ASN A 215 -1.74 -5.02 -17.70
CA ASN A 215 -1.48 -3.77 -16.98
C ASN A 215 -0.26 -3.85 -16.06
N LEU A 216 0.32 -5.04 -15.89
CA LEU A 216 1.46 -5.27 -15.00
C LEU A 216 2.79 -4.93 -15.68
N VAL A 217 3.54 -4.04 -15.04
CA VAL A 217 4.96 -3.82 -15.28
C VAL A 217 5.73 -4.55 -14.19
N MET A 218 6.30 -5.71 -14.54
CA MET A 218 7.12 -6.47 -13.61
C MET A 218 8.38 -5.70 -13.24
N ILE A 219 8.61 -5.58 -11.93
CA ILE A 219 9.79 -4.93 -11.37
C ILE A 219 10.78 -5.98 -10.93
N ARG A 220 12.09 -5.73 -11.13
CA ARG A 220 13.11 -6.62 -10.57
C ARG A 220 13.00 -6.63 -9.04
N PRO A 221 12.89 -7.81 -8.39
CA PRO A 221 12.84 -7.93 -6.94
C PRO A 221 14.00 -7.19 -6.28
N PHE A 222 13.67 -6.38 -5.29
CA PHE A 222 14.60 -5.58 -4.51
C PHE A 222 14.91 -6.27 -3.18
N PHE A 223 16.16 -6.63 -3.01
CA PHE A 223 16.70 -7.10 -1.74
C PHE A 223 17.61 -6.01 -1.19
N GLY A 224 17.18 -5.36 -0.11
CA GLY A 224 18.03 -4.42 0.63
C GLY A 224 19.29 -5.14 1.12
N VAL A 225 20.44 -4.47 1.05
CA VAL A 225 21.76 -5.06 1.36
C VAL A 225 21.75 -5.69 2.74
N ASP A 226 22.02 -7.00 2.78
CA ASP A 226 22.23 -7.74 4.01
C ASP A 226 23.45 -7.18 4.72
N CYS A 227 23.31 -6.83 5.99
CA CYS A 227 24.47 -6.78 6.87
C CYS A 227 24.89 -8.23 7.16
N GLY A 228 25.48 -8.93 6.19
CA GLY A 228 25.91 -10.32 6.39
C GLY A 228 26.34 -11.16 5.18
N GLY A 229 26.49 -10.60 3.98
CA GLY A 229 27.07 -11.34 2.85
C GLY A 229 28.50 -10.87 2.57
N GLU A 230 29.49 -11.58 3.09
CA GLU A 230 30.88 -11.47 2.61
C GLU A 230 30.93 -11.97 1.15
N GLU A 231 31.44 -11.14 0.24
CA GLU A 231 31.96 -11.57 -1.08
C GLU A 231 33.36 -12.19 -0.92
#